data_AF-A0AAT9GNB4-F1
#
_entry.id   AF-A0AAT9GNB4-F1
#
_cell.length_a   1.000
_cell.length_b   1.000
_cell.length_c   1.000
_cell.angle_alpha   90.00
_cell.angle_beta   90.00
_cell.angle_gamma   90.00
#
_symmetry.space_group_name_H-M   'P 1'
#
loop_
_entity.id
_entity.type
_entity.pdbx_description
1 polymer ?
#
loop_
_entity_poly.entity_id
_entity_poly.type
_entity_poly.pdbx_seq_one_letter_code
_entity_poly.pdbx_strand_id
1 'polypeptide(L)'
;MNAVSAIEELFSNYKLIILTLIVAIIGGVITGIISLIFGFSLSVSSILGLYSPFSFIERLIILLIVGIFYMLALAISVYAYKRRWDISMAFSNLSIYLSDVIIAGIAIGLVMFIFSFIPIIGTLIEAFVFMGLSLSFSISERGRKIVDSMEDGFSSVSRILSKDPLSLLILYIASILSLIPILNIITIPYVAILSTMLT
;
A
#
# COMPACT_ATOMS: atom_id res chain seq x y z
N MET A 1 22.33 -5.83 1.85
CA MET A 1 22.68 -5.34 0.49
C MET A 1 21.43 -5.02 -0.33
N ASN A 2 20.33 -5.76 -0.15
CA ASN A 2 19.11 -5.59 -0.95
C ASN A 2 18.39 -4.24 -0.74
N ALA A 3 18.41 -3.68 0.47
CA ALA A 3 17.79 -2.37 0.74
C ALA A 3 18.45 -1.21 -0.03
N VAL A 4 19.79 -1.20 -0.12
CA VAL A 4 20.51 -0.14 -0.85
C VAL A 4 20.30 -0.30 -2.36
N SER A 5 20.36 -1.52 -2.88
CA SER A 5 20.06 -1.78 -4.30
C SER A 5 18.61 -1.45 -4.66
N ALA A 6 17.65 -1.61 -3.75
CA ALA A 6 16.27 -1.20 -3.98
C ALA A 6 16.12 0.31 -4.16
N ILE A 7 16.95 1.13 -3.50
CA ILE A 7 16.98 2.59 -3.72
C ILE A 7 17.51 2.89 -5.13
N GLU A 8 18.62 2.27 -5.53
CA GLU A 8 19.21 2.44 -6.87
C GLU A 8 18.21 2.02 -7.95
N GLU A 9 17.49 0.92 -7.74
CA GLU A 9 16.46 0.47 -8.65
C GLU A 9 15.22 1.37 -8.69
N LEU A 10 14.85 1.98 -7.58
CA LEU A 10 13.73 2.93 -7.56
C LEU A 10 14.02 4.13 -8.46
N PHE A 11 15.23 4.68 -8.36
CA PHE A 11 15.64 5.83 -9.18
C PHE A 11 15.89 5.47 -10.64
N SER A 12 16.33 4.23 -10.93
CA SER A 12 16.42 3.74 -12.31
C SER A 12 15.04 3.47 -12.92
N ASN A 13 14.03 3.18 -12.10
CA ASN A 13 12.64 2.94 -12.50
C ASN A 13 11.69 4.08 -12.09
N TYR A 14 12.05 5.33 -12.40
CA TYR A 14 11.24 6.53 -12.08
C TYR A 14 9.77 6.45 -12.55
N LYS A 15 9.48 5.60 -13.55
CA LYS A 15 8.12 5.31 -14.02
C LYS A 15 7.21 4.79 -12.90
N LEU A 16 7.75 4.05 -11.93
CA LEU A 16 6.98 3.55 -10.77
C LEU A 16 6.52 4.70 -9.88
N ILE A 17 7.37 5.71 -9.66
CA ILE A 17 7.05 6.92 -8.90
C ILE A 17 5.97 7.74 -9.61
N ILE A 18 6.08 7.89 -10.93
CA ILE A 18 5.05 8.57 -11.74
C ILE A 18 3.72 7.83 -11.61
N LEU A 19 3.77 6.51 -11.64
CA LEU A 19 2.58 5.68 -11.62
C LEU A 19 1.88 5.72 -10.25
N THR A 20 2.63 5.66 -9.15
CA THR A 20 2.06 5.86 -7.80
C THR A 20 1.52 7.26 -7.62
N LEU A 21 2.17 8.29 -8.18
CA LEU A 21 1.64 9.66 -8.19
C LEU A 21 0.30 9.74 -8.93
N ILE A 22 0.16 9.10 -10.09
CA ILE A 22 -1.12 9.04 -10.83
C ILE A 22 -2.21 8.39 -9.96
N VAL A 23 -1.90 7.26 -9.33
CA VAL A 23 -2.85 6.57 -8.43
C VAL A 23 -3.22 7.45 -7.23
N ALA A 24 -2.27 8.17 -6.65
CA ALA A 24 -2.52 9.08 -5.52
C ALA A 24 -3.44 10.25 -5.94
N ILE A 25 -3.23 10.83 -7.12
CA ILE A 25 -4.09 11.90 -7.66
C ILE A 25 -5.50 11.37 -7.90
N ILE A 26 -5.64 10.21 -8.57
CA ILE A 26 -6.95 9.59 -8.82
C ILE A 26 -7.66 9.28 -7.50
N GLY A 27 -6.94 8.71 -6.52
CA GLY A 27 -7.48 8.40 -5.20
C GLY A 27 -7.93 9.64 -4.44
N GLY A 28 -7.14 10.72 -4.49
CA GLY A 28 -7.50 12.01 -3.88
C GLY A 28 -8.75 12.63 -4.51
N VAL A 29 -8.85 12.61 -5.84
CA VAL A 29 -10.02 13.11 -6.58
C VAL A 29 -11.27 12.28 -6.24
N ILE A 30 -11.17 10.95 -6.27
CA ILE A 30 -12.31 10.06 -5.98
C ILE A 30 -12.77 10.21 -4.54
N THR A 31 -11.84 10.25 -3.58
CA THR A 31 -12.16 10.50 -2.17
C THR A 31 -12.83 11.86 -2.00
N GLY A 32 -12.33 12.89 -2.69
CA GLY A 32 -12.91 14.23 -2.72
C GLY A 32 -14.36 14.27 -3.23
N ILE A 33 -14.62 13.61 -4.37
CA ILE A 33 -15.96 13.51 -4.96
C ILE A 33 -16.91 12.78 -4.01
N ILE A 34 -16.49 11.66 -3.44
CA ILE A 34 -17.31 10.87 -2.51
C ILE A 34 -17.66 11.72 -1.29
N SER A 35 -16.69 12.40 -0.69
CA SER A 35 -16.96 13.29 0.42
C SER A 35 -17.94 14.41 0.09
N LEU A 36 -17.85 15.00 -1.11
CA LEU A 36 -18.82 16.02 -1.56
C LEU A 36 -20.24 15.45 -1.71
N ILE A 37 -20.39 14.24 -2.28
CA ILE A 37 -21.69 13.59 -2.49
C ILE A 37 -22.37 13.28 -1.15
N PHE A 38 -21.61 12.78 -0.18
CA PHE A 38 -22.15 12.39 1.12
C PHE A 38 -22.18 13.54 2.15
N GLY A 39 -21.78 14.75 1.75
CA GLY A 39 -21.75 15.92 2.65
C GLY A 39 -20.72 15.80 3.77
N PHE A 40 -19.69 14.97 3.60
CA PHE A 40 -18.61 14.82 4.57
C PHE A 40 -17.77 16.10 4.57
N SER A 41 -17.65 16.74 5.73
CA SER A 41 -16.78 17.91 5.87
C SER A 41 -15.31 17.48 5.78
N LEU A 42 -14.69 17.63 4.61
CA LEU A 42 -13.26 17.39 4.42
C LEU A 42 -12.46 18.48 5.12
N SER A 43 -12.14 18.27 6.39
CA SER A 43 -11.13 19.07 7.09
C SER A 43 -9.74 18.55 6.74
N VAL A 44 -8.74 19.40 6.52
CA VAL A 44 -7.36 18.93 6.23
C VAL A 44 -6.83 18.03 7.37
N SER A 45 -7.29 18.24 8.60
CA SER A 45 -7.02 17.38 9.76
C SER A 45 -7.57 15.95 9.60
N SER A 46 -8.69 15.79 8.90
CA SER A 46 -9.27 14.47 8.60
C SER A 46 -8.45 13.63 7.62
N ILE A 47 -7.81 14.28 6.66
CA ILE A 47 -6.91 13.64 5.69
C ILE A 47 -5.58 13.26 6.36
N LEU A 48 -5.21 13.98 7.43
CA LEU A 48 -3.97 13.78 8.19
C LEU A 48 -4.14 12.89 9.44
N GLY A 49 -5.32 12.29 9.67
CA GLY A 49 -5.55 11.40 10.81
C GLY A 49 -5.57 12.08 12.18
N LEU A 50 -5.59 13.42 12.23
CA LEU A 50 -5.70 14.19 13.47
C LEU A 50 -7.17 14.48 13.73
N TYR A 51 -7.76 13.74 14.69
CA TYR A 51 -9.08 13.96 15.31
C TYR A 51 -10.08 14.73 14.44
N SER A 52 -10.79 14.01 13.56
CA SER A 52 -11.95 14.56 12.86
C SER A 52 -13.25 14.14 13.58
N PRO A 53 -14.23 15.04 13.75
CA PRO A 53 -15.53 14.74 14.36
C PRO A 53 -16.46 14.04 13.35
N PHE A 54 -15.97 13.06 12.61
CA PHE A 54 -16.78 12.31 11.67
C PHE A 54 -17.73 11.36 12.39
N SER A 55 -18.90 11.12 11.80
CA SER A 55 -19.69 9.98 12.21
C SER A 55 -18.92 8.69 11.89
N PHE A 56 -19.01 7.69 12.78
CA PHE A 56 -18.27 6.42 12.71
C PHE A 56 -18.29 5.77 11.31
N ILE A 57 -19.40 5.93 10.59
CA ILE A 57 -19.64 5.40 9.26
C ILE A 57 -18.80 6.12 8.18
N GLU A 58 -18.65 7.44 8.25
CA GLU A 58 -17.89 8.22 7.27
C GLU A 58 -16.41 7.88 7.36
N ARG A 59 -15.90 7.78 8.59
CA ARG A 59 -14.52 7.36 8.84
C ARG A 59 -14.24 5.98 8.28
N LEU A 60 -15.18 5.04 8.46
CA LEU A 60 -15.08 3.70 7.89
C LEU A 60 -15.01 3.76 6.36
N ILE A 61 -15.94 4.48 5.71
CA ILE A 61 -15.99 4.60 4.25
C ILE A 61 -14.70 5.23 3.71
N ILE A 62 -14.22 6.33 4.29
CA ILE A 62 -13.00 7.01 3.86
C ILE A 62 -11.79 6.08 4.00
N LEU A 63 -11.64 5.39 5.13
CA LEU A 63 -10.49 4.49 5.35
C LEU A 63 -10.53 3.26 4.45
N LEU A 64 -11.72 2.74 4.10
CA LEU A 64 -11.86 1.69 3.09
C LEU A 64 -11.40 2.17 1.71
N ILE A 65 -11.81 3.37 1.30
CA ILE A 65 -11.40 3.94 0.00
C ILE A 65 -9.88 4.17 -0.03
N VAL A 66 -9.31 4.77 1.02
CA VAL A 66 -7.86 4.98 1.15
C VAL A 66 -7.11 3.66 1.10
N GLY A 67 -7.60 2.64 1.81
CA GLY A 67 -7.02 1.29 1.80
C GLY A 67 -6.98 0.68 0.41
N ILE A 68 -8.06 0.82 -0.38
CA ILE A 68 -8.12 0.36 -1.77
C ILE A 68 -7.09 1.08 -2.64
N PHE A 69 -6.94 2.40 -2.52
CA PHE A 69 -5.94 3.14 -3.31
C PHE A 69 -4.50 2.83 -2.89
N TYR A 70 -4.24 2.58 -1.61
CA TYR A 70 -2.93 2.13 -1.14
C TYR A 70 -2.57 0.77 -1.72
N MET A 71 -3.50 -0.18 -1.69
CA MET A 71 -3.28 -1.50 -2.28
C MET A 71 -3.21 -1.44 -3.80
N LEU A 72 -3.93 -0.53 -4.44
CA LEU A 72 -3.83 -0.30 -5.88
C LEU A 72 -2.43 0.17 -6.24
N ALA A 73 -1.91 1.18 -5.53
CA ALA A 73 -0.57 1.74 -5.74
C ALA A 73 0.54 0.71 -5.47
N LEU A 74 0.35 -0.12 -4.44
CA LEU A 74 1.28 -1.21 -4.12
C LEU A 74 1.28 -2.29 -5.21
N ALA A 75 0.10 -2.83 -5.54
CA ALA A 75 -0.03 -3.91 -6.51
C ALA A 75 0.50 -3.51 -7.88
N ILE A 76 0.12 -2.33 -8.37
CA ILE A 76 0.58 -1.86 -9.67
C ILE A 76 2.09 -1.64 -9.68
N SER A 77 2.69 -1.20 -8.56
CA SER A 77 4.14 -1.06 -8.44
C SER A 77 4.85 -2.41 -8.46
N VAL A 78 4.34 -3.39 -7.70
CA VAL A 78 4.88 -4.76 -7.65
C VAL A 78 4.82 -5.41 -9.04
N TYR A 79 3.65 -5.38 -9.69
CA TYR A 79 3.49 -6.01 -11.01
C TYR A 79 4.26 -5.29 -12.10
N ALA A 80 4.28 -3.95 -12.10
CA ALA A 80 5.03 -3.19 -13.09
C ALA A 80 6.54 -3.42 -12.95
N TYR A 81 7.05 -3.51 -11.72
CA TYR A 81 8.44 -3.86 -11.45
C TYR A 81 8.77 -5.28 -11.92
N LYS A 82 8.04 -6.30 -11.43
CA LYS A 82 8.28 -7.71 -11.80
C LYS A 82 8.20 -7.98 -13.30
N ARG A 83 7.27 -7.33 -13.99
CA ARG A 83 6.97 -7.60 -15.40
C ARG A 83 7.54 -6.57 -16.37
N ARG A 84 8.26 -5.57 -15.85
CA ARG A 84 8.82 -4.45 -16.63
C ARG A 84 7.75 -3.77 -17.49
N TRP A 85 6.55 -3.59 -16.93
CA TRP A 85 5.46 -2.94 -17.64
C TRP A 85 5.69 -1.43 -17.70
N ASP A 86 5.44 -0.86 -18.88
CA ASP A 86 5.26 0.58 -19.03
C ASP A 86 3.93 1.04 -18.42
N ILE A 87 3.80 2.35 -18.19
CA ILE A 87 2.63 2.96 -17.55
C ILE A 87 1.32 2.53 -18.23
N SER A 88 1.27 2.58 -19.57
CA SER A 88 0.08 2.17 -20.32
C SER A 88 -0.28 0.69 -20.11
N MET A 89 0.72 -0.19 -20.13
CA MET A 89 0.50 -1.63 -19.91
C MET A 89 0.07 -1.94 -18.48
N ALA A 90 0.57 -1.19 -17.49
CA ALA A 90 0.16 -1.36 -16.10
C ALA A 90 -1.34 -1.04 -15.94
N PHE A 91 -1.83 0.05 -16.53
CA PHE A 91 -3.26 0.38 -16.48
C PHE A 91 -4.13 -0.53 -17.37
N SER A 92 -3.66 -0.97 -18.54
CA SER A 92 -4.43 -1.87 -19.40
C SER A 92 -4.65 -3.25 -18.77
N ASN A 93 -3.76 -3.66 -17.87
CA ASN A 93 -3.81 -4.94 -17.18
C ASN A 93 -4.40 -4.85 -15.77
N LEU A 94 -5.00 -3.71 -15.39
CA LEU A 94 -5.57 -3.48 -14.06
C LEU A 94 -6.57 -4.57 -13.64
N SER A 95 -7.41 -5.01 -14.59
CA SER A 95 -8.44 -6.02 -14.36
C SER A 95 -7.90 -7.35 -13.85
N ILE A 96 -6.61 -7.66 -14.10
CA ILE A 96 -5.97 -8.91 -13.67
C ILE A 96 -5.84 -8.96 -12.14
N TYR A 97 -5.61 -7.84 -11.49
CA TYR A 97 -5.32 -7.76 -10.04
C TYR A 97 -6.28 -6.84 -9.28
N LEU A 98 -7.27 -6.25 -9.94
CA LEU A 98 -8.23 -5.34 -9.31
C LEU A 98 -9.02 -6.03 -8.19
N SER A 99 -9.43 -7.29 -8.38
CA SER A 99 -10.13 -8.05 -7.34
C SER A 99 -9.26 -8.22 -6.09
N ASP A 100 -7.98 -8.53 -6.27
CA ASP A 100 -7.04 -8.72 -5.17
C ASP A 100 -6.76 -7.40 -4.45
N VAL A 101 -6.62 -6.32 -5.21
CA VAL A 101 -6.50 -4.95 -4.68
C VAL A 101 -7.71 -4.57 -3.84
N ILE A 102 -8.94 -4.86 -4.28
CA ILE A 102 -10.15 -4.54 -3.52
C ILE A 102 -10.18 -5.35 -2.23
N ILE A 103 -9.90 -6.66 -2.27
CA ILE A 103 -9.89 -7.52 -1.08
C ILE A 103 -8.84 -7.05 -0.06
N ALA A 104 -7.58 -6.88 -0.51
CA ALA A 104 -6.51 -6.40 0.34
C ALA A 104 -6.78 -4.97 0.83
N GLY A 105 -7.39 -4.13 -0.02
CA GLY A 105 -7.75 -2.75 0.26
C GLY A 105 -8.80 -2.62 1.34
N ILE A 106 -9.83 -3.47 1.29
CA ILE A 106 -10.83 -3.57 2.35
C ILE A 106 -10.17 -4.08 3.63
N ALA A 107 -9.31 -5.09 3.56
CA ALA A 107 -8.63 -5.63 4.73
C ALA A 107 -7.77 -4.56 5.44
N ILE A 108 -6.91 -3.84 4.71
CA ILE A 108 -6.10 -2.77 5.29
C ILE A 108 -6.96 -1.59 5.75
N GLY A 109 -8.02 -1.24 5.04
CA GLY A 109 -8.95 -0.17 5.44
C GLY A 109 -9.70 -0.50 6.74
N LEU A 110 -10.07 -1.76 6.95
CA LEU A 110 -10.64 -2.25 8.21
C LEU A 110 -9.60 -2.22 9.34
N VAL A 111 -8.36 -2.63 9.09
CA VAL A 111 -7.27 -2.54 10.08
C VAL A 111 -7.05 -1.09 10.47
N MET A 112 -6.92 -0.19 9.50
CA MET A 112 -6.82 1.25 9.76
C MET A 112 -8.00 1.71 10.60
N PHE A 113 -9.23 1.35 10.24
CA PHE A 113 -10.40 1.76 11.00
C PHE A 113 -10.40 1.26 12.46
N ILE A 114 -10.15 -0.03 12.68
CA ILE A 114 -10.14 -0.67 14.01
C ILE A 114 -9.05 -0.05 14.90
N PHE A 115 -7.87 0.18 14.34
CA PHE A 115 -6.70 0.63 15.10
C PHE A 115 -6.53 2.14 15.16
N SER A 116 -7.32 2.89 14.39
CA SER A 116 -7.30 4.35 14.39
C SER A 116 -7.74 5.00 15.71
N PHE A 117 -8.21 4.23 16.70
CA PHE A 117 -8.50 4.70 18.06
C PHE A 117 -7.30 4.61 19.01
N ILE A 118 -6.23 3.92 18.61
CA ILE A 118 -5.02 3.73 19.41
C ILE A 118 -3.87 4.43 18.68
N PRO A 119 -3.57 5.71 18.99
CA PRO A 119 -2.51 6.43 18.31
C PRO A 119 -1.16 5.73 18.51
N ILE A 120 -0.26 5.88 17.53
CA ILE A 120 1.08 5.27 17.49
C ILE A 120 1.03 3.74 17.32
N ILE A 121 0.46 3.00 18.27
CA ILE A 121 0.38 1.53 18.21
C ILE A 121 -0.43 1.10 16.99
N GLY A 122 -1.54 1.80 16.68
CA GLY A 122 -2.34 1.52 15.50
C GLY A 122 -1.55 1.69 14.21
N THR A 123 -0.79 2.77 14.10
CA THR A 123 0.10 3.03 12.95
C THR A 123 1.16 1.94 12.77
N LEU A 124 1.72 1.42 13.87
CA LEU A 124 2.67 0.30 13.83
C LEU A 124 2.00 -0.98 13.31
N ILE A 125 0.79 -1.28 13.78
CA ILE A 125 0.03 -2.46 13.32
C ILE A 125 -0.36 -2.31 11.84
N GLU A 126 -0.85 -1.14 11.43
CA GLU A 126 -1.17 -0.82 10.04
C GLU A 126 0.05 -1.03 9.13
N ALA A 127 1.21 -0.52 9.53
CA ALA A 127 2.46 -0.70 8.79
C ALA A 127 2.90 -2.17 8.72
N PHE A 128 2.69 -2.94 9.79
CA PHE A 128 3.00 -4.36 9.81
C PHE A 128 2.11 -5.15 8.85
N VAL A 129 0.80 -4.83 8.83
CA VAL A 129 -0.15 -5.44 7.89
C VAL A 129 0.19 -5.03 6.45
N PHE A 130 0.51 -3.76 6.20
CA PHE A 130 0.94 -3.28 4.89
C PHE A 130 2.21 -4.01 4.40
N MET A 131 3.20 -4.19 5.28
CA MET A 131 4.40 -4.98 5.00
C MET A 131 4.05 -6.42 4.62
N GLY A 132 3.23 -7.11 5.42
CA GLY A 132 2.80 -8.48 5.13
C GLY A 132 2.05 -8.60 3.80
N LEU A 133 1.17 -7.64 3.48
CA LEU A 133 0.47 -7.57 2.19
C LEU A 133 1.43 -7.30 1.03
N SER A 134 2.46 -6.48 1.21
CA SER A 134 3.48 -6.23 0.17
C SER A 134 4.31 -7.47 -0.17
N LEU A 135 4.64 -8.29 0.83
CA LEU A 135 5.27 -9.60 0.65
C LEU A 135 4.28 -10.59 -0.01
N SER A 136 3.00 -10.52 0.34
CA SER A 136 1.96 -11.36 -0.27
C SER A 136 1.80 -11.07 -1.77
N PHE A 137 1.75 -9.78 -2.15
CA PHE A 137 1.74 -9.37 -3.56
C PHE A 137 3.05 -9.74 -4.28
N SER A 138 4.19 -9.68 -3.60
CA SER A 138 5.47 -10.07 -4.18
C SER A 138 5.67 -11.58 -4.27
N ILE A 139 4.86 -12.41 -3.61
CA ILE A 139 4.84 -13.86 -3.80
C ILE A 139 3.77 -14.26 -4.81
N SER A 140 2.67 -13.52 -4.88
CA SER A 140 1.57 -13.80 -5.81
C SER A 140 2.07 -13.87 -7.26
N GLU A 141 1.88 -15.04 -7.86
CA GLU A 141 2.11 -15.31 -9.27
C GLU A 141 0.82 -15.18 -10.10
N ARG A 142 0.96 -15.07 -11.42
CA ARG A 142 -0.17 -14.90 -12.33
C ARG A 142 -1.20 -16.02 -12.14
N GLY A 143 -2.42 -15.66 -11.75
CA GLY A 143 -3.54 -16.60 -11.65
C GLY A 143 -3.76 -17.18 -10.24
N ARG A 144 -2.90 -16.87 -9.26
CA ARG A 144 -3.19 -17.11 -7.85
C ARG A 144 -3.81 -15.86 -7.23
N LYS A 145 -4.91 -16.01 -6.50
CA LYS A 145 -5.53 -14.89 -5.79
C LYS A 145 -4.60 -14.47 -4.66
N ILE A 146 -4.64 -13.19 -4.27
CA ILE A 146 -3.81 -12.72 -3.15
C ILE A 146 -4.12 -13.46 -1.86
N VAL A 147 -5.37 -13.87 -1.67
CA VAL A 147 -5.83 -14.63 -0.50
C VAL A 147 -5.03 -15.93 -0.34
N ASP A 148 -4.67 -16.57 -1.44
CA ASP A 148 -3.89 -17.82 -1.44
C ASP A 148 -2.41 -17.57 -1.10
N SER A 149 -1.92 -16.34 -1.27
CA SER A 149 -0.52 -15.94 -1.01
C SER A 149 -0.36 -15.14 0.29
N MET A 150 -1.45 -14.85 1.02
CA MET A 150 -1.40 -14.10 2.28
C MET A 150 -0.64 -14.87 3.36
N GLU A 151 -0.94 -16.15 3.56
CA GLU A 151 -0.24 -16.98 4.53
C GLU A 151 1.26 -17.06 4.22
N ASP A 152 1.61 -17.24 2.94
CA ASP A 152 3.00 -17.23 2.48
C ASP A 152 3.67 -15.86 2.69
N GLY A 153 2.97 -14.75 2.46
CA GLY A 153 3.48 -13.39 2.68
C GLY A 153 3.76 -13.10 4.15
N PHE A 154 2.82 -13.42 5.05
CA PHE A 154 3.01 -13.23 6.49
C PHE A 154 4.03 -14.21 7.09
N SER A 155 4.06 -15.47 6.66
CA SER A 155 5.09 -16.42 7.08
C SER A 155 6.47 -16.07 6.53
N SER A 156 6.57 -15.32 5.43
CA SER A 156 7.84 -14.80 4.92
C SER A 156 8.51 -13.83 5.89
N VAL A 157 7.76 -13.14 6.75
CA VAL A 157 8.34 -12.24 7.76
C VAL A 157 9.33 -12.99 8.66
N SER A 158 8.95 -14.17 9.18
CA SER A 158 9.85 -14.96 10.04
C SER A 158 11.04 -15.54 9.26
N ARG A 159 10.82 -15.94 8.00
CA ARG A 159 11.88 -16.42 7.11
C ARG A 159 12.90 -15.34 6.78
N ILE A 160 12.46 -14.12 6.46
CA ILE A 160 13.33 -13.00 6.16
C ILE A 160 14.02 -12.52 7.45
N LEU A 161 13.33 -12.49 8.59
CA LEU A 161 13.92 -12.10 9.87
C LEU A 161 15.15 -12.94 10.24
N SER A 162 15.15 -14.23 9.90
CA SER A 162 16.28 -15.13 10.15
C SER A 162 17.42 -15.03 9.12
N LYS A 163 17.17 -14.47 7.93
CA LYS A 163 18.15 -14.36 6.84
C LYS A 163 18.72 -12.95 6.65
N ASP A 164 17.84 -11.95 6.61
CA ASP A 164 18.18 -10.54 6.40
C ASP A 164 17.28 -9.63 7.28
N PRO A 165 17.51 -9.60 8.60
CA PRO A 165 16.71 -8.79 9.53
C PRO A 165 16.82 -7.29 9.28
N LEU A 166 17.95 -6.83 8.72
CA LEU A 166 18.16 -5.42 8.42
C LEU A 166 17.28 -4.95 7.27
N SER A 167 17.21 -5.71 6.17
CA SER A 167 16.32 -5.36 5.05
C SER A 167 14.85 -5.46 5.45
N LEU A 168 14.48 -6.40 6.33
CA LEU A 168 13.13 -6.47 6.89
C LEU A 168 12.79 -5.24 7.75
N LEU A 169 13.72 -4.81 8.62
CA LEU A 169 13.54 -3.59 9.41
C LEU A 169 13.36 -2.36 8.51
N ILE A 170 14.15 -2.26 7.45
CA ILE A 170 14.03 -1.17 6.47
C ILE A 170 12.70 -1.24 5.72
N LEU A 171 12.24 -2.43 5.33
CA LEU A 171 10.93 -2.63 4.71
C LEU A 171 9.80 -2.18 5.65
N TYR A 172 9.90 -2.51 6.94
CA TYR A 172 8.94 -2.08 7.95
C TYR A 172 8.94 -0.56 8.14
N ILE A 173 10.11 0.07 8.26
CA ILE A 173 10.24 1.53 8.34
C ILE A 173 9.65 2.19 7.09
N ALA A 174 9.95 1.67 5.89
CA ALA A 174 9.38 2.18 4.65
C ALA A 174 7.85 2.00 4.59
N SER A 175 7.32 0.92 5.18
CA SER A 175 5.88 0.71 5.32
C SER A 175 5.23 1.76 6.23
N ILE A 176 5.88 2.11 7.35
CA ILE A 176 5.43 3.23 8.21
C ILE A 176 5.43 4.55 7.42
N LEU A 177 6.51 4.85 6.71
CA LEU A 177 6.61 6.07 5.92
C LEU A 177 5.58 6.11 4.76
N SER A 178 5.15 4.95 4.26
CA SER A 178 4.10 4.83 3.23
C SER A 178 2.71 5.25 3.72
N LEU A 179 2.50 5.33 5.03
CA LEU A 179 1.25 5.84 5.59
C LEU A 179 1.17 7.37 5.50
N ILE A 180 2.29 8.06 5.27
CA ILE A 180 2.36 9.52 5.16
C ILE A 180 2.07 9.94 3.70
N PRO A 181 1.00 10.71 3.42
CA PRO A 181 0.50 10.94 2.05
C PRO A 181 1.51 11.51 1.03
N ILE A 182 2.47 12.32 1.48
CA ILE A 182 3.48 12.90 0.58
C ILE A 182 4.62 11.91 0.34
N LEU A 183 4.98 11.14 1.37
CA LEU A 183 6.09 10.18 1.28
C LEU A 183 5.68 8.93 0.50
N ASN A 184 4.39 8.57 0.55
CA ASN A 184 3.84 7.37 -0.08
C ASN A 184 4.14 7.27 -1.60
N ILE A 185 4.32 8.41 -2.28
CA ILE A 185 4.66 8.47 -3.70
C ILE A 185 5.98 7.76 -3.98
N ILE A 186 6.94 7.84 -3.05
CA ILE A 186 8.27 7.26 -3.16
C ILE A 186 8.37 5.96 -2.35
N THR A 187 7.74 5.90 -1.19
CA THR A 187 7.89 4.76 -0.27
C THR A 187 7.07 3.54 -0.67
N ILE A 188 5.89 3.69 -1.28
CA ILE A 188 5.13 2.56 -1.84
C ILE A 188 5.91 1.83 -2.94
N PRO A 189 6.44 2.51 -3.99
CA PRO A 189 7.20 1.81 -5.01
C PRO A 189 8.52 1.25 -4.46
N TYR A 190 9.14 1.90 -3.47
CA TYR A 190 10.28 1.33 -2.76
C TYR A 190 9.92 0.02 -2.02
N VAL A 191 8.81 0.02 -1.27
CA VAL A 191 8.29 -1.18 -0.59
C VAL A 191 8.01 -2.29 -1.60
N ALA A 192 7.43 -1.97 -2.75
CA ALA A 192 7.16 -2.94 -3.82
C ALA A 192 8.42 -3.58 -4.41
N ILE A 193 9.47 -2.79 -4.63
CA ILE A 193 10.77 -3.29 -5.12
C ILE A 193 11.42 -4.15 -4.06
N LEU A 194 11.54 -3.63 -2.83
CA LEU A 194 12.23 -4.31 -1.75
C LEU A 194 11.50 -5.61 -1.35
N SER A 195 10.17 -5.61 -1.30
CA SER A 195 9.41 -6.84 -1.05
C SER A 195 9.68 -7.89 -2.13
N THR A 196 9.74 -7.48 -3.40
CA THR A 196 10.07 -8.37 -4.52
C THR A 196 11.51 -8.89 -4.48
N MET A 197 12.47 -8.12 -3.95
CA MET A 197 13.86 -8.59 -3.77
C MET A 197 14.03 -9.57 -2.60
N LEU A 198 13.12 -9.53 -1.61
CA LEU A 198 13.22 -10.31 -0.38
C LEU A 198 12.45 -11.63 -0.44
N THR A 199 11.53 -11.78 -1.40
CA THR A 199 10.73 -12.99 -1.64
C THR A 199 11.21 -13.74 -2.87
#